data_AF-A0AAD5T6V0-F1
#
_entry.id   AF-A0AAD5T6V0-F1
#
_cell.length_a   1.000
_cell.length_b   1.000
_cell.length_c   1.000
_cell.angle_alpha   90.00
_cell.angle_beta   90.00
_cell.angle_gamma   90.00
#
_symmetry.space_group_name_H-M   'P 1'
#
loop_
_entity.id
_entity.type
_entity.pdbx_description
1 polymer ?
#
loop_
_entity_poly.entity_id
_entity_poly.type
_entity_poly.pdbx_seq_one_letter_code
_entity_poly.pdbx_strand_id
1 'polypeptide(L)'
;LFHLIQERVWAVLGTVDDLLSIILDTFIQTCIDNGIQSIHTIVLSNTLLSVASVNSEFFTSQIVAKLLEISGSENVHDLVSKGTWTEVSVLIRFMLMLSFDEVIDIQKYLPDIFHIVTLVVGNGQAVIRSSIHGIAVNLVHTLCAKLQAKGENEQVLQDMLAILKNLSGGKFRAKFGVVEDSDTGSKFDVGTSFARETAAEDFSEGISPYDLKDITTELVKVVTIGTGNPGLGKLITLKFLC
;
A
#
# COMPACT_ATOMS: atom_id res chain seq x y z
N LEU A 1 24.10 -8.36 -12.01
CA LEU A 1 23.94 -9.53 -11.11
C LEU A 1 22.60 -9.48 -10.36
N PHE A 2 22.28 -8.40 -9.65
CA PHE A 2 21.01 -8.26 -8.90
C PHE A 2 19.76 -8.53 -9.77
N HIS A 3 19.62 -7.87 -10.92
CA HIS A 3 18.49 -8.09 -11.85
C HIS A 3 18.37 -9.55 -12.32
N LEU A 4 19.49 -10.21 -12.59
CA LEU A 4 19.50 -11.62 -13.00
C LEU A 4 19.01 -12.54 -11.87
N ILE A 5 19.33 -12.24 -10.62
CA ILE A 5 18.84 -13.00 -9.47
C ILE A 5 17.33 -12.80 -9.31
N GLN A 6 16.84 -11.56 -9.47
CA GLN A 6 15.41 -11.24 -9.46
C GLN A 6 14.64 -12.06 -10.51
N GLU A 7 15.10 -12.06 -11.76
CA GLU A 7 14.39 -12.71 -12.86
C GLU A 7 14.58 -14.24 -12.94
N ARG A 8 15.74 -14.76 -12.52
CA ARG A 8 16.10 -16.17 -12.76
C ARG A 8 16.03 -17.06 -11.53
N VAL A 9 16.07 -16.48 -10.33
CA VAL A 9 15.99 -17.24 -9.08
C VAL A 9 14.66 -16.96 -8.42
N TRP A 10 14.37 -15.69 -8.14
CA TRP A 10 13.18 -15.33 -7.35
C TRP A 10 11.87 -15.57 -8.10
N ALA A 11 11.78 -15.25 -9.39
CA ALA A 11 10.62 -15.60 -10.19
C ALA A 11 10.40 -17.12 -10.30
N VAL A 12 11.48 -17.91 -10.35
CA VAL A 12 11.39 -19.38 -10.39
C VAL A 12 10.92 -19.93 -9.05
N LEU A 13 11.47 -19.46 -7.93
CA LEU A 13 10.99 -19.84 -6.60
C LEU A 13 9.52 -19.46 -6.39
N GLY A 14 9.09 -18.34 -6.98
CA GLY A 14 7.71 -17.91 -7.02
C GLY A 14 6.76 -18.89 -7.71
N THR A 15 7.24 -19.89 -8.46
CA THR A 15 6.40 -20.94 -9.08
C THR A 15 6.15 -22.17 -8.20
N VAL A 16 6.83 -22.26 -7.05
CA VAL A 16 6.78 -23.44 -6.17
C VAL A 16 5.85 -23.16 -5.00
N ASP A 17 4.59 -23.59 -5.12
CA ASP A 17 3.51 -23.27 -4.16
C ASP A 17 3.87 -23.60 -2.70
N ASP A 18 4.52 -24.76 -2.46
CA ASP A 18 4.93 -25.20 -1.13
C ASP A 18 5.95 -24.26 -0.45
N LEU A 19 6.65 -23.43 -1.23
CA LEU A 19 7.65 -22.49 -0.72
C LEU A 19 7.07 -21.10 -0.45
N LEU A 20 5.89 -20.76 -0.98
CA LEU A 20 5.41 -19.37 -0.97
C LEU A 20 5.16 -18.85 0.46
N SER A 21 4.53 -19.65 1.32
CA SER A 21 4.32 -19.27 2.73
C SER A 21 5.65 -19.10 3.45
N ILE A 22 6.57 -20.05 3.25
CA ILE A 22 7.89 -20.04 3.90
C ILE A 22 8.67 -18.80 3.48
N ILE A 23 8.65 -18.45 2.18
CA ILE A 23 9.30 -17.25 1.65
C ILE A 23 8.69 -16.00 2.29
N LEU A 24 7.36 -15.88 2.29
CA LEU A 24 6.68 -14.72 2.86
C LEU A 24 6.99 -14.56 4.35
N ASP A 25 6.84 -15.61 5.15
CA ASP A 25 7.09 -15.57 6.59
C ASP A 25 8.58 -15.28 6.89
N THR A 26 9.51 -15.84 6.10
CA THR A 26 10.94 -15.55 6.23
C THR A 26 11.24 -14.09 5.89
N PHE A 27 10.62 -13.54 4.85
CA PHE A 27 10.80 -12.15 4.46
C PHE A 27 10.28 -11.22 5.55
N ILE A 28 9.08 -11.49 6.07
CA ILE A 28 8.47 -10.71 7.17
C ILE A 28 9.39 -10.74 8.40
N GLN A 29 9.78 -11.93 8.86
CA GLN A 29 10.61 -12.08 10.04
C GLN A 29 11.97 -11.39 9.88
N THR A 30 12.62 -11.53 8.72
CA THR A 30 13.91 -10.87 8.44
C THR A 30 13.79 -9.36 8.49
N CYS A 31 12.70 -8.78 7.95
CA CYS A 31 12.45 -7.35 8.01
C CYS A 31 12.18 -6.86 9.44
N ILE A 32 11.47 -7.66 10.26
CA ILE A 32 11.22 -7.36 11.68
C ILE A 32 12.55 -7.34 12.45
N ASP A 33 13.36 -8.38 12.31
CA ASP A 33 14.62 -8.56 13.05
C ASP A 33 15.65 -7.46 12.73
N ASN A 34 15.64 -6.93 11.50
CA ASN A 34 16.59 -5.92 11.05
C ASN A 34 16.03 -4.48 11.10
N GLY A 35 14.72 -4.33 11.26
CA GLY A 35 14.04 -3.04 11.28
C GLY A 35 13.65 -2.50 9.89
N ILE A 36 12.64 -1.64 9.89
CA ILE A 36 11.89 -1.21 8.70
C ILE A 36 12.72 -0.38 7.70
N GLN A 37 13.71 0.37 8.18
CA GLN A 37 14.57 1.22 7.35
C GLN A 37 15.89 0.53 6.98
N SER A 38 16.09 -0.73 7.37
CA SER A 38 17.31 -1.46 7.06
C SER A 38 17.44 -1.77 5.57
N ILE A 39 18.69 -1.97 5.13
CA ILE A 39 18.98 -2.44 3.78
C ILE A 39 18.30 -3.79 3.49
N HIS A 40 18.17 -4.66 4.49
CA HIS A 40 17.47 -5.94 4.38
C HIS A 40 16.01 -5.73 3.98
N THR A 41 15.30 -4.83 4.68
CA THR A 41 13.90 -4.53 4.37
C THR A 41 13.72 -3.93 2.99
N ILE A 42 14.62 -3.03 2.57
CA ILE A 42 14.58 -2.43 1.23
C ILE A 42 14.76 -3.52 0.15
N VAL A 43 15.79 -4.36 0.30
CA VAL A 43 16.09 -5.43 -0.67
C VAL A 43 14.96 -6.45 -0.73
N LEU A 44 14.42 -6.88 0.42
CA LEU A 44 13.33 -7.86 0.48
C LEU A 44 12.02 -7.30 -0.06
N SER A 45 11.72 -6.02 0.20
CA SER A 45 10.55 -5.35 -0.41
C SER A 45 10.62 -5.38 -1.94
N ASN A 46 11.78 -5.02 -2.51
CA ASN A 46 11.97 -5.06 -3.97
C ASN A 46 11.96 -6.50 -4.51
N THR A 47 12.47 -7.45 -3.73
CA THR A 47 12.52 -8.86 -4.11
C THR A 47 11.14 -9.50 -4.12
N LEU A 48 10.25 -9.07 -3.22
CA LEU A 48 8.87 -9.55 -3.16
C LEU A 48 8.17 -9.39 -4.50
N LEU A 49 8.35 -8.27 -5.20
CA LEU A 49 7.73 -8.04 -6.51
C LEU A 49 8.14 -9.12 -7.52
N SER A 50 9.40 -9.52 -7.53
CA SER A 50 9.91 -10.56 -8.43
C SER A 50 9.35 -11.94 -8.10
N VAL A 51 9.27 -12.30 -6.82
CA VAL A 51 8.67 -13.58 -6.39
C VAL A 51 7.17 -13.59 -6.65
N ALA A 52 6.49 -12.49 -6.38
CA ALA A 52 5.05 -12.35 -6.55
C ALA A 52 4.63 -12.22 -8.02
N SER A 53 5.53 -11.88 -8.95
CA SER A 53 5.19 -11.73 -10.37
C SER A 53 4.52 -12.96 -11.00
N VAL A 54 4.75 -14.15 -10.45
CA VAL A 54 4.17 -15.41 -10.93
C VAL A 54 2.98 -15.88 -10.10
N ASN A 55 2.91 -15.50 -8.83
CA ASN A 55 1.91 -15.97 -7.87
C ASN A 55 1.37 -14.80 -7.02
N SER A 56 1.01 -13.70 -7.68
CA SER A 56 0.65 -12.45 -7.02
C SER A 56 -0.59 -12.59 -6.14
N GLU A 57 -1.56 -13.38 -6.59
CA GLU A 57 -2.79 -13.69 -5.87
C GLU A 57 -2.52 -14.23 -4.46
N PHE A 58 -1.58 -15.17 -4.32
CA PHE A 58 -1.19 -15.74 -3.03
C PHE A 58 -0.61 -14.66 -2.10
N PHE A 59 0.36 -13.90 -2.60
CA PHE A 59 1.02 -12.87 -1.78
C PHE A 59 0.05 -11.76 -1.39
N THR A 60 -0.77 -11.28 -2.33
CA THR A 60 -1.79 -10.27 -2.07
C THR A 60 -2.80 -10.81 -1.06
N SER A 61 -3.35 -12.02 -1.22
CA SER A 61 -4.33 -12.57 -0.28
C SER A 61 -3.77 -12.70 1.13
N GLN A 62 -2.54 -13.22 1.27
CA GLN A 62 -1.91 -13.42 2.57
C GLN A 62 -1.59 -12.10 3.26
N ILE A 63 -1.07 -11.11 2.54
CA ILE A 63 -0.73 -9.80 3.11
C ILE A 63 -2.01 -9.03 3.49
N VAL A 64 -3.05 -9.03 2.64
CA VAL A 64 -4.35 -8.42 2.99
C VAL A 64 -4.95 -9.09 4.21
N ALA A 65 -4.96 -10.43 4.28
CA ALA A 65 -5.51 -11.16 5.41
C ALA A 65 -4.80 -10.83 6.73
N LYS A 66 -3.46 -10.86 6.75
CA LYS A 66 -2.66 -10.50 7.93
C LYS A 66 -2.87 -9.04 8.35
N LEU A 67 -2.92 -8.10 7.39
CA LEU A 67 -3.17 -6.69 7.68
C LEU A 67 -4.55 -6.46 8.31
N LEU A 68 -5.60 -7.09 7.77
CA LEU A 68 -6.95 -7.01 8.32
C LEU A 68 -7.06 -7.65 9.71
N GLU A 69 -6.42 -8.80 9.91
CA GLU A 69 -6.40 -9.49 11.20
C GLU A 69 -5.76 -8.60 12.28
N ILE A 70 -4.54 -8.12 12.02
CA ILE A 70 -3.77 -7.34 13.01
C ILE A 70 -4.37 -5.95 13.22
N SER A 71 -4.66 -5.23 12.13
CA SER A 71 -5.09 -3.83 12.21
C SER A 71 -6.58 -3.67 12.52
N GLY A 72 -7.38 -4.73 12.33
CA GLY A 72 -8.80 -4.76 12.66
C GLY A 72 -9.10 -5.19 14.09
N SER A 73 -8.18 -5.93 14.75
CA SER A 73 -8.40 -6.42 16.11
C SER A 73 -8.03 -5.42 17.20
N GLU A 74 -7.10 -4.49 16.91
CA GLU A 74 -6.52 -3.59 17.91
C GLU A 74 -6.35 -2.18 17.33
N ASN A 75 -6.44 -1.17 18.20
CA ASN A 75 -6.06 0.18 17.78
C ASN A 75 -4.53 0.29 17.64
N VAL A 76 -4.06 1.31 16.92
CA VAL A 76 -2.63 1.49 16.65
C VAL A 76 -1.80 1.66 17.92
N HIS A 77 -2.32 2.36 18.94
CA HIS A 77 -1.65 2.53 20.23
C HIS A 77 -1.25 1.18 20.84
N ASP A 78 -2.21 0.25 20.87
CA ASP A 78 -2.00 -1.10 21.43
C ASP A 78 -1.02 -1.90 20.57
N LEU A 79 -1.10 -1.81 19.24
CA LEU A 79 -0.16 -2.44 18.32
C LEU A 79 1.28 -1.96 18.51
N VAL A 80 1.47 -0.66 18.77
CA VAL A 80 2.79 -0.09 19.06
C VAL A 80 3.30 -0.59 20.41
N SER A 81 2.45 -0.57 21.44
CA SER A 81 2.82 -1.01 22.79
C SER A 81 3.27 -2.47 22.86
N LYS A 82 2.69 -3.33 22.02
CA LYS A 82 3.01 -4.77 21.92
C LYS A 82 4.16 -5.07 20.96
N GLY A 83 4.63 -4.07 20.19
CA GLY A 83 5.65 -4.24 19.15
C GLY A 83 5.12 -4.79 17.82
N THR A 84 3.85 -5.18 17.74
CA THR A 84 3.19 -5.73 16.54
C THR A 84 3.13 -4.71 15.38
N TRP A 85 3.20 -3.41 15.67
CA TRP A 85 3.25 -2.37 14.65
C TRP A 85 4.41 -2.53 13.66
N THR A 86 5.52 -3.16 14.08
CA THR A 86 6.65 -3.43 13.18
C THR A 86 6.24 -4.37 12.06
N GLU A 87 5.47 -5.42 12.37
CA GLU A 87 4.94 -6.35 11.36
C GLU A 87 3.95 -5.63 10.43
N VAL A 88 3.04 -4.81 10.97
CA VAL A 88 2.14 -3.98 10.16
C VAL A 88 2.93 -3.09 9.21
N SER A 89 3.98 -2.44 9.69
CA SER A 89 4.85 -1.57 8.88
C SER A 89 5.50 -2.34 7.72
N VAL A 90 5.98 -3.56 7.97
CA VAL A 90 6.56 -4.43 6.93
C VAL A 90 5.50 -4.83 5.91
N LEU A 91 4.33 -5.27 6.36
CA LEU A 91 3.22 -5.66 5.49
C LEU A 91 2.72 -4.49 4.63
N ILE A 92 2.69 -3.26 5.16
CA ILE A 92 2.36 -2.05 4.40
C ILE A 92 3.41 -1.79 3.31
N ARG A 93 4.70 -1.94 3.60
CA ARG A 93 5.75 -1.81 2.57
C ARG A 93 5.62 -2.86 1.48
N PHE A 94 5.28 -4.10 1.85
CA PHE A 94 5.04 -5.18 0.91
C PHE A 94 3.80 -4.90 0.05
N MET A 95 2.72 -4.42 0.65
CA MET A 95 1.51 -4.02 -0.07
C MET A 95 1.79 -2.90 -1.07
N LEU A 96 2.64 -1.91 -0.72
CA LEU A 96 3.07 -0.88 -1.66
C LEU A 96 3.74 -1.48 -2.90
N MET A 97 4.61 -2.47 -2.73
CA MET A 97 5.28 -3.13 -3.86
C MET A 97 4.31 -3.93 -4.72
N LEU A 98 3.24 -4.49 -4.15
CA LEU A 98 2.21 -5.21 -4.89
C LEU A 98 1.12 -4.31 -5.47
N SER A 99 1.02 -3.06 -5.03
CA SER A 99 0.00 -2.11 -5.48
C SER A 99 0.22 -1.57 -6.90
N PHE A 100 1.36 -1.91 -7.53
CA PHE A 100 1.66 -1.51 -8.89
C PHE A 100 0.81 -2.27 -9.93
N ASP A 101 0.73 -1.68 -11.12
CA ASP A 101 -0.02 -2.19 -12.25
C ASP A 101 0.30 -3.68 -12.53
N GLU A 102 -0.73 -4.42 -12.95
CA GLU A 102 -0.70 -5.83 -13.37
C GLU A 102 -0.52 -6.89 -12.26
N VAL A 103 -0.01 -6.53 -11.08
CA VAL A 103 0.21 -7.50 -10.00
C VAL A 103 -1.08 -7.86 -9.28
N ILE A 104 -1.94 -6.89 -9.04
CA ILE A 104 -3.13 -7.06 -8.20
C ILE A 104 -4.43 -7.21 -9.00
N ASP A 105 -5.27 -8.17 -8.60
CA ASP A 105 -6.70 -8.15 -8.96
C ASP A 105 -7.41 -7.04 -8.18
N ILE A 106 -7.31 -5.84 -8.75
CA ILE A 106 -7.86 -4.64 -8.13
C ILE A 106 -9.37 -4.72 -7.87
N GLN A 107 -10.14 -5.45 -8.68
CA GLN A 107 -11.60 -5.54 -8.45
C GLN A 107 -11.91 -6.34 -7.18
N LYS A 108 -11.06 -7.32 -6.86
CA LYS A 108 -11.18 -8.18 -5.68
C LYS A 108 -10.69 -7.48 -4.42
N TYR A 109 -9.51 -6.87 -4.45
CA TYR A 109 -8.82 -6.42 -3.23
C TYR A 109 -8.99 -4.93 -2.89
N LEU A 110 -9.45 -4.09 -3.82
CA LEU A 110 -9.57 -2.64 -3.60
C LEU A 110 -10.37 -2.26 -2.34
N PRO A 111 -11.53 -2.87 -2.04
CA PRO A 111 -12.26 -2.56 -0.81
C PRO A 111 -11.47 -2.82 0.47
N ASP A 112 -10.80 -3.96 0.52
CA ASP A 112 -10.07 -4.40 1.70
C ASP A 112 -8.81 -3.57 1.89
N ILE A 113 -8.10 -3.25 0.80
CA ILE A 113 -6.91 -2.41 0.87
C ILE A 113 -7.27 -0.98 1.26
N PHE A 114 -8.36 -0.41 0.74
CA PHE A 114 -8.79 0.93 1.16
C PHE A 114 -9.26 0.96 2.62
N HIS A 115 -9.91 -0.11 3.09
CA HIS A 115 -10.22 -0.24 4.51
C HIS A 115 -8.95 -0.31 5.37
N ILE A 116 -7.96 -1.12 4.98
CA ILE A 116 -6.64 -1.16 5.65
C ILE A 116 -6.01 0.23 5.67
N VAL A 117 -5.93 0.91 4.51
CA VAL A 117 -5.38 2.27 4.40
C VAL A 117 -5.98 3.17 5.45
N THR A 118 -7.30 3.14 5.65
CA THR A 118 -7.96 3.99 6.64
C THR A 118 -7.80 3.56 8.09
N LEU A 119 -7.57 2.28 8.36
CA LEU A 119 -7.24 1.81 9.71
C LEU A 119 -5.85 2.32 10.14
N VAL A 120 -4.90 2.43 9.21
CA VAL A 120 -3.50 2.73 9.52
C VAL A 120 -3.07 4.16 9.16
N VAL A 121 -3.87 4.93 8.43
CA VAL A 121 -3.47 6.27 7.93
C VAL A 121 -3.09 7.23 9.05
N GLY A 122 -2.05 8.04 8.81
CA GLY A 122 -1.51 9.02 9.77
C GLY A 122 -0.58 8.41 10.82
N ASN A 123 -0.50 7.08 10.90
CA ASN A 123 0.30 6.38 11.88
C ASN A 123 1.65 5.88 11.34
N GLY A 124 2.63 5.75 12.23
CA GLY A 124 3.94 5.20 11.92
C GLY A 124 4.97 6.26 11.53
N GLN A 125 6.16 5.79 11.17
CA GLN A 125 7.27 6.64 10.68
C GLN A 125 6.91 7.27 9.32
N ALA A 126 7.60 8.34 8.94
CA ALA A 126 7.35 9.06 7.68
C ALA A 126 7.37 8.15 6.44
N VAL A 127 8.25 7.15 6.43
CA VAL A 127 8.34 6.15 5.35
C VAL A 127 7.08 5.29 5.24
N ILE A 128 6.43 4.97 6.36
CA ILE A 128 5.20 4.17 6.41
C ILE A 128 4.01 5.01 5.99
N ARG A 129 3.90 6.25 6.50
CA ARG A 129 2.87 7.20 6.06
C ARG A 129 2.94 7.46 4.55
N SER A 130 4.15 7.60 4.01
CA SER A 130 4.39 7.72 2.57
C SER A 130 4.01 6.45 1.81
N SER A 131 4.24 5.27 2.38
CA SER A 131 3.85 4.00 1.77
C SER A 131 2.33 3.84 1.71
N ILE A 132 1.61 4.22 2.77
CA ILE A 132 0.13 4.20 2.82
C ILE A 132 -0.46 5.13 1.74
N HIS A 133 0.08 6.34 1.62
CA HIS A 133 -0.29 7.28 0.54
C HIS A 133 0.01 6.70 -0.84
N GLY A 134 1.20 6.13 -1.03
CA GLY A 134 1.63 5.50 -2.28
C GLY A 134 0.71 4.35 -2.72
N ILE A 135 0.27 3.50 -1.79
CA ILE A 135 -0.70 2.42 -2.09
C ILE A 135 -1.99 3.01 -2.67
N ALA A 136 -2.55 4.03 -2.03
CA ALA A 136 -3.79 4.65 -2.48
C ALA A 136 -3.64 5.26 -3.89
N VAL A 137 -2.55 5.98 -4.14
CA VAL A 137 -2.27 6.58 -5.46
C VAL A 137 -2.06 5.51 -6.53
N ASN A 138 -1.26 4.48 -6.23
CA ASN A 138 -0.96 3.40 -7.17
C ASN A 138 -2.25 2.66 -7.59
N LEU A 139 -3.11 2.28 -6.65
CA LEU A 139 -4.36 1.60 -6.99
C LEU A 139 -5.30 2.46 -7.84
N VAL A 140 -5.38 3.77 -7.55
CA VAL A 140 -6.21 4.70 -8.35
C VAL A 140 -5.62 4.85 -9.75
N HIS A 141 -4.30 4.95 -9.86
CA HIS A 141 -3.59 4.96 -11.15
C HIS A 141 -3.88 3.68 -11.95
N THR A 142 -3.76 2.50 -11.34
CA THR A 142 -4.09 1.21 -11.96
C THR A 142 -5.51 1.16 -12.48
N LEU A 143 -6.49 1.69 -11.73
CA LEU A 143 -7.86 1.79 -12.20
C LEU A 143 -7.97 2.71 -13.42
N CYS A 144 -7.36 3.89 -13.39
CA CYS A 144 -7.38 4.82 -14.52
C CYS A 144 -6.79 4.15 -15.78
N ALA A 145 -5.64 3.49 -15.65
CA ALA A 145 -4.99 2.78 -16.75
C ALA A 145 -5.89 1.66 -17.32
N LYS A 146 -6.54 0.88 -16.46
CA LYS A 146 -7.48 -0.18 -16.88
C LYS A 146 -8.73 0.38 -17.58
N LEU A 147 -9.30 1.48 -17.08
CA LEU A 147 -10.45 2.14 -17.69
C LEU A 147 -10.09 2.69 -19.08
N GLN A 148 -8.93 3.33 -19.19
CA GLN A 148 -8.41 3.85 -20.46
C GLN A 148 -8.18 2.71 -21.48
N ALA A 149 -7.56 1.61 -21.06
CA ALA A 149 -7.29 0.46 -21.93
C ALA A 149 -8.57 -0.23 -22.42
N LYS A 150 -9.65 -0.22 -21.62
CA LYS A 150 -10.96 -0.78 -21.98
C LYS A 150 -11.80 0.13 -22.88
N GLY A 151 -11.40 1.40 -23.07
CA GLY A 151 -12.22 2.38 -23.78
C GLY A 151 -13.54 2.67 -23.06
N GLU A 152 -13.50 2.68 -21.73
CA GLU A 152 -14.67 2.99 -20.88
C GLU A 152 -15.17 4.42 -21.11
N ASN A 153 -16.33 4.75 -20.55
CA ASN A 153 -16.95 6.06 -20.68
C ASN A 153 -15.95 7.20 -20.36
N GLU A 154 -15.73 8.09 -21.32
CA GLU A 154 -14.80 9.23 -21.21
C GLU A 154 -15.04 10.05 -19.93
N GLN A 155 -16.30 10.26 -19.53
CA GLN A 155 -16.62 10.99 -18.31
C GLN A 155 -16.11 10.27 -17.06
N VAL A 156 -16.27 8.94 -17.00
CA VAL A 156 -15.80 8.11 -15.86
C VAL A 156 -14.27 8.17 -15.77
N LEU A 157 -13.58 8.12 -16.91
CA LEU A 157 -12.12 8.26 -16.95
C LEU A 157 -11.68 9.66 -16.47
N GLN A 158 -12.32 10.72 -16.94
CA GLN A 158 -12.02 12.10 -16.51
C GLN A 158 -12.25 12.30 -15.00
N ASP A 159 -13.34 11.75 -14.45
CA ASP A 159 -13.64 11.82 -13.03
C ASP A 159 -12.57 11.07 -12.20
N MET A 160 -12.14 9.90 -12.65
CA MET A 160 -11.08 9.12 -12.00
C MET A 160 -9.71 9.81 -12.08
N LEU A 161 -9.37 10.42 -13.21
CA LEU A 161 -8.13 11.21 -13.36
C LEU A 161 -8.14 12.46 -12.49
N ALA A 162 -9.31 13.10 -12.28
CA ALA A 162 -9.45 14.22 -11.36
C ALA A 162 -9.20 13.78 -9.91
N ILE A 163 -9.72 12.62 -9.50
CA ILE A 163 -9.44 12.05 -8.18
C ILE A 163 -7.95 11.72 -8.02
N LEU A 164 -7.33 11.08 -9.01
CA LEU A 164 -5.89 10.78 -9.00
C LEU A 164 -5.05 12.05 -8.82
N LYS A 165 -5.39 13.12 -9.55
CA LYS A 165 -4.72 14.41 -9.45
C LYS A 165 -4.87 15.03 -8.05
N ASN A 166 -6.06 14.92 -7.46
CA ASN A 166 -6.32 15.41 -6.11
C ASN A 166 -5.51 14.63 -5.06
N LEU A 167 -5.57 13.29 -5.09
CA LEU A 167 -4.83 12.39 -4.19
C LEU A 167 -3.31 12.61 -4.27
N SER A 168 -2.80 12.89 -5.47
CA SER A 168 -1.37 13.13 -5.70
C SER A 168 -0.92 14.55 -5.30
N GLY A 169 -1.85 15.47 -5.07
CA GLY A 169 -1.54 16.85 -4.72
C GLY A 169 -1.01 17.02 -3.29
N GLY A 170 -0.08 17.95 -3.09
CA GLY A 170 0.58 18.20 -1.80
C GLY A 170 -0.40 18.41 -0.63
N LYS A 171 -1.53 19.09 -0.86
CA LYS A 171 -2.59 19.27 0.15
C LYS A 171 -3.21 17.96 0.62
N PHE A 172 -3.46 17.02 -0.29
CA PHE A 172 -4.07 15.73 0.06
C PHE A 172 -3.04 14.78 0.64
N ARG A 173 -1.81 14.81 0.10
CA ARG A 173 -0.64 14.10 0.64
C ARG A 173 -0.37 14.48 2.11
N ALA A 174 -0.50 15.76 2.47
CA ALA A 174 -0.36 16.21 3.85
C ALA A 174 -1.39 15.57 4.81
N LYS A 175 -2.59 15.22 4.33
CA LYS A 175 -3.61 14.52 5.15
C LYS A 175 -3.19 13.11 5.57
N PHE A 176 -2.29 12.48 4.80
CA PHE A 176 -1.65 11.21 5.18
C PHE A 176 -0.50 11.42 6.18
N GLY A 177 -0.19 12.65 6.59
CA GLY A 177 0.96 12.98 7.42
C GLY A 177 2.28 12.98 6.66
N VAL A 178 2.24 13.14 5.33
CA VAL A 178 3.42 13.15 4.47
C VAL A 178 3.81 14.60 4.15
N VAL A 179 4.98 15.01 4.63
CA VAL A 179 5.52 16.37 4.44
C VAL A 179 6.31 16.44 3.14
N GLU A 180 6.25 17.57 2.42
CA GLU A 180 7.14 17.83 1.29
C GLU A 180 8.52 18.24 1.82
N ASP A 181 9.56 17.46 1.48
CA ASP A 181 10.93 17.96 1.59
C ASP A 181 11.08 19.07 0.54
N SER A 182 11.20 20.30 1.02
CA SER A 182 11.20 21.53 0.21
C SER A 182 12.40 21.71 -0.72
N ASP A 183 13.14 20.64 -1.10
CA ASP A 183 14.36 20.82 -1.91
C ASP A 183 14.79 19.64 -2.80
N THR A 184 13.88 18.77 -3.25
CA THR A 184 14.22 17.85 -4.36
C THR A 184 13.11 17.74 -5.39
N GLY A 185 13.27 18.50 -6.48
CA GLY A 185 12.59 18.27 -7.76
C GLY A 185 13.03 16.97 -8.45
N SER A 186 13.16 15.87 -7.71
CA SER A 186 13.36 14.55 -8.27
C SER A 186 11.99 13.95 -8.60
N LYS A 187 11.82 13.58 -9.87
CA LYS A 187 10.81 12.61 -10.31
C LYS A 187 10.65 11.51 -9.28
N PHE A 188 9.41 11.08 -9.08
CA PHE A 188 9.05 9.90 -8.28
C PHE A 188 9.69 8.65 -8.90
N ASP A 189 10.99 8.45 -8.67
CA ASP A 189 11.71 7.21 -8.94
C ASP A 189 11.57 6.35 -7.68
N VAL A 190 10.59 5.46 -7.73
CA VAL A 190 10.27 4.41 -6.72
C VAL A 190 11.51 3.59 -6.34
N GLY A 191 12.53 3.55 -7.20
CA GLY A 191 13.75 2.78 -6.99
C GLY A 191 14.79 3.38 -6.04
N THR A 192 14.79 4.70 -5.77
CA THR A 192 15.96 5.33 -5.10
C THR A 192 15.67 6.55 -4.23
N SER A 193 14.42 6.95 -4.03
CA SER A 193 14.10 8.08 -3.15
C SER A 193 13.24 7.65 -1.97
N PHE A 194 13.89 7.05 -0.96
CA PHE A 194 13.37 7.11 0.41
C PHE A 194 14.29 8.04 1.18
N ALA A 195 13.69 9.09 1.74
CA ALA A 195 14.35 10.19 2.43
C ALA A 195 15.43 9.69 3.41
N ARG A 196 16.52 10.44 3.45
CA ARG A 196 17.67 10.23 4.32
C ARG A 196 17.24 10.39 5.78
N GLU A 197 17.55 9.37 6.58
CA GLU A 197 17.72 9.37 8.04
C GLU A 197 16.99 10.46 8.83
N THR A 198 15.86 10.07 9.43
CA THR A 198 15.41 10.65 10.71
C THR A 198 15.16 9.52 11.71
N ALA A 199 15.68 9.74 12.92
CA ALA A 199 15.78 8.78 14.00
C ALA A 199 14.40 8.27 14.49
N ALA A 200 14.41 7.31 15.42
CA ALA A 200 13.24 6.70 16.05
C ALA A 200 12.22 7.70 16.68
N GLU A 201 12.52 9.00 16.70
CA GLU A 201 11.67 10.10 17.19
C GLU A 201 10.55 10.52 16.20
N ASP A 202 10.50 9.95 14.99
CA ASP A 202 9.59 10.34 13.90
C ASP A 202 8.24 9.59 13.82
N PHE A 203 7.91 8.82 14.87
CA PHE A 203 6.65 8.10 14.94
C PHE A 203 5.49 9.07 15.16
N SER A 204 4.55 9.13 14.20
CA SER A 204 3.29 9.83 14.35
C SER A 204 2.21 8.87 14.78
N GLU A 205 1.36 9.28 15.71
CA GLU A 205 0.20 8.52 16.15
C GLU A 205 -1.07 9.36 15.96
N GLY A 206 -2.01 8.80 15.22
CA GLY A 206 -3.30 9.40 14.95
C GLY A 206 -3.36 10.28 13.70
N ILE A 207 -4.60 10.57 13.32
CA ILE A 207 -5.00 11.44 12.22
C ILE A 207 -6.16 12.31 12.71
N SER A 208 -6.24 13.55 12.23
CA SER A 208 -7.41 14.40 12.48
C SER A 208 -8.68 13.72 11.95
N PRO A 209 -9.81 13.70 12.69
CA PRO A 209 -11.06 13.14 12.20
C PRO A 209 -11.55 13.78 10.89
N TYR A 210 -11.21 15.05 10.65
CA TYR A 210 -11.51 15.75 9.40
C TYR A 210 -10.71 15.19 8.22
N ASP A 211 -9.41 14.98 8.42
CA ASP A 211 -8.54 14.41 7.39
C ASP A 211 -8.92 12.95 7.10
N LEU A 212 -9.21 12.16 8.13
CA LEU A 212 -9.69 10.78 7.97
C LEU A 212 -11.00 10.73 7.18
N LYS A 213 -11.96 11.62 7.50
CA LYS A 213 -13.23 11.73 6.78
C LYS A 213 -13.00 12.09 5.31
N ASP A 214 -12.12 13.04 5.03
CA ASP A 214 -11.82 13.47 3.67
C ASP A 214 -11.14 12.36 2.86
N ILE A 215 -10.16 11.66 3.44
CA ILE A 215 -9.50 10.51 2.83
C ILE A 215 -10.53 9.42 2.52
N THR A 216 -11.33 9.03 3.51
CA THR A 216 -12.38 8.02 3.37
C THR A 216 -13.36 8.39 2.27
N THR A 217 -13.82 9.65 2.25
CA THR A 217 -14.76 10.14 1.24
C THR A 217 -14.18 10.01 -0.17
N GLU A 218 -12.90 10.34 -0.34
CA GLU A 218 -12.24 10.25 -1.64
C GLU A 218 -12.06 8.79 -2.09
N LEU A 219 -11.63 7.89 -1.18
CA LEU A 219 -11.49 6.46 -1.48
C LEU A 219 -12.83 5.78 -1.81
N VAL A 220 -13.93 6.19 -1.17
CA VAL A 220 -15.28 5.70 -1.50
C VAL A 220 -15.71 6.14 -2.90
N LYS A 221 -15.37 7.37 -3.33
CA LYS A 221 -15.63 7.81 -4.72
C LYS A 221 -14.89 6.92 -5.72
N VAL A 222 -13.61 6.63 -5.46
CA VAL A 222 -12.80 5.76 -6.32
C VAL A 222 -13.48 4.40 -6.52
N VAL A 223 -13.98 3.77 -5.46
CA VAL A 223 -14.63 2.47 -5.58
C VAL A 223 -15.96 2.59 -6.32
N THR A 224 -16.74 3.62 -6.02
CA THR A 224 -18.06 3.83 -6.63
C THR A 224 -17.96 4.11 -8.13
N ILE A 225 -16.97 4.91 -8.55
CA ILE A 225 -16.78 5.34 -9.94
C ILE A 225 -15.93 4.33 -10.70
N GLY A 226 -14.81 3.89 -10.12
CA GLY A 226 -13.77 3.13 -10.82
C GLY A 226 -14.01 1.63 -10.95
N THR A 227 -14.90 1.03 -10.16
CA THR A 227 -15.20 -0.41 -10.26
C THR A 227 -16.41 -0.73 -11.14
N GLY A 228 -17.23 0.27 -11.47
CA GLY A 228 -18.52 0.05 -12.16
C GLY A 228 -19.51 -0.81 -11.37
N ASN A 229 -19.23 -1.10 -10.10
CA ASN A 229 -20.04 -1.96 -9.24
C ASN A 229 -20.46 -1.19 -7.96
N PRO A 230 -21.68 -0.64 -7.93
CA PRO A 230 -22.20 0.12 -6.79
C PRO A 230 -22.27 -0.70 -5.47
N GLY A 231 -22.29 -2.04 -5.55
CA GLY A 231 -22.31 -2.92 -4.38
C GLY A 231 -21.00 -2.92 -3.59
N LEU A 232 -19.85 -2.75 -4.27
CA LEU A 232 -18.53 -2.67 -3.63
C LEU A 232 -18.39 -1.39 -2.80
N GLY A 233 -18.93 -0.26 -3.28
CA GLY A 233 -18.94 1.00 -2.53
C GLY A 233 -19.72 0.93 -1.20
N LYS A 234 -20.81 0.14 -1.17
CA LYS A 234 -21.59 -0.09 0.07
C LYS A 234 -20.84 -0.96 1.08
N LEU A 235 -20.10 -1.97 0.62
CA LEU A 235 -19.32 -2.85 1.50
C LEU A 235 -18.25 -2.06 2.27
N ILE A 236 -17.60 -1.13 1.58
CA ILE A 236 -16.60 -0.23 2.16
C ILE A 236 -17.25 0.69 3.17
N THR A 237 -18.37 1.33 2.82
CA THR A 237 -19.09 2.23 3.72
C THR A 237 -19.56 1.51 5.00
N LEU A 238 -19.94 0.24 4.89
CA LEU A 238 -20.30 -0.60 6.06
C LEU A 238 -19.08 -0.93 6.92
N LYS A 239 -17.94 -1.28 6.32
CA LYS A 239 -16.67 -1.49 7.04
C LYS A 239 -16.15 -0.20 7.70
N PHE A 240 -16.58 0.97 7.24
CA PHE A 240 -16.27 2.28 7.82
C PHE A 240 -17.16 2.69 9.00
N LEU A 241 -18.30 2.02 9.20
CA LEU A 241 -19.27 2.34 10.24
C LEU A 241 -19.21 1.37 11.44
N CYS A 242 -18.35 0.36 11.37
CA CYS A 242 -18.04 -0.59 12.45
C CYS A 242 -16.64 -0.31 12.99
#